data_AF-A0A7S3Q6I7-F1
#
_entry.id   AF-A0A7S3Q6I7-F1
#
_cell.length_a   1.000
_cell.length_b   1.000
_cell.length_c   1.000
_cell.angle_alpha   90.00
_cell.angle_beta   90.00
_cell.angle_gamma   90.00
#
_symmetry.space_group_name_H-M   'P 1'
#
loop_
_entity.id
_entity.type
_entity.pdbx_description
1 polymer ?
#
loop_
_entity_poly.entity_id
_entity_poly.type
_entity_poly.pdbx_seq_one_letter_code
_entity_poly.pdbx_strand_id
1 'polypeptide(L)'
;TSSNSNGNGNDNNSRSNSYPSENKNIEEESSSSSSSFLVSDNILNTIKEITTQLNPRVGSLLPNTTETYTSILDKSGKKKLTSASAPASASNRLKFFDAIIDQSLLHQTRIHDAEWILQNGICIHRLRSDISTIPGAGRGAFANEFIAKGEVIAPAPLLLIADESMLDMYDLDWDEEEGRWKDLEEMQVEMVKMQMEQEKQNNMKDEGN
;
A
#
# COMPACT_ATOMS: atom_id res chain seq x y z
N THR A 1 15.61 19.29 -64.57
CA THR A 1 16.28 18.03 -64.22
C THR A 1 15.55 17.45 -63.03
N SER A 2 14.53 16.65 -63.31
CA SER A 2 14.61 15.19 -63.27
C SER A 2 13.99 14.70 -61.96
N SER A 3 12.71 14.39 -62.10
CA SER A 3 11.91 13.43 -61.37
C SER A 3 12.72 12.33 -60.66
N ASN A 4 12.32 11.96 -59.44
CA ASN A 4 12.39 10.56 -59.05
C ASN A 4 11.20 10.17 -58.18
N SER A 5 10.38 9.31 -58.78
CA SER A 5 9.34 8.49 -58.19
C SER A 5 9.94 7.20 -57.60
N ASN A 6 9.08 6.44 -56.90
CA ASN A 6 9.21 5.06 -56.41
C ASN A 6 9.60 4.97 -54.92
N GLY A 7 8.91 4.19 -54.08
CA GLY A 7 7.84 3.24 -54.37
C GLY A 7 7.31 2.57 -53.10
N ASN A 8 6.16 1.93 -53.30
CA ASN A 8 5.45 0.92 -52.51
C ASN A 8 6.22 0.17 -51.41
N GLY A 9 5.52 -0.03 -50.29
CA GLY A 9 5.81 -1.04 -49.28
C GLY A 9 4.63 -1.22 -48.34
N ASN A 10 3.55 -1.81 -48.86
CA ASN A 10 2.44 -2.37 -48.08
C ASN A 10 2.98 -3.52 -47.23
N ASP A 11 2.77 -3.50 -45.91
CA ASP A 11 2.74 -4.70 -45.06
C ASP A 11 1.80 -4.45 -43.88
N ASN A 12 0.51 -4.65 -44.13
CA ASN A 12 -0.53 -4.73 -43.10
C ASN A 12 -0.37 -6.05 -42.35
N ASN A 13 0.38 -6.04 -41.25
CA ASN A 13 0.52 -7.17 -40.35
C ASN A 13 -0.68 -7.22 -39.39
N SER A 14 -1.84 -7.64 -39.89
CA SER A 14 -3.02 -7.93 -39.08
C SER A 14 -2.81 -9.24 -38.31
N ARG A 15 -2.14 -9.16 -37.15
CA ARG A 15 -2.12 -10.24 -36.16
C ARG A 15 -3.46 -10.27 -35.42
N SER A 16 -4.38 -11.09 -35.89
CA SER A 16 -5.57 -11.48 -35.14
C SER A 16 -5.17 -12.44 -34.01
N ASN A 17 -5.00 -11.92 -32.80
CA ASN A 17 -4.91 -12.76 -31.60
C ASN A 17 -6.32 -13.26 -31.23
N SER A 18 -6.63 -14.48 -31.66
CA SER A 18 -7.80 -15.23 -31.22
C SER A 18 -7.53 -15.79 -29.83
N TYR A 19 -8.13 -15.18 -28.79
CA TYR A 19 -8.15 -15.77 -27.46
C TYR A 19 -9.25 -16.84 -27.37
N PRO A 20 -8.97 -18.04 -26.83
CA PRO A 20 -9.99 -19.05 -26.62
C PRO A 20 -10.88 -18.64 -25.42
N SER A 21 -12.16 -18.41 -25.70
CA SER A 21 -13.19 -18.22 -24.68
C SER A 21 -13.60 -19.58 -24.11
N GLU A 22 -12.97 -20.01 -23.02
CA GLU A 22 -13.45 -21.13 -22.19
C GLU A 22 -14.59 -20.65 -21.28
N ASN A 23 -15.82 -20.92 -21.70
CA ASN A 23 -17.01 -20.79 -20.86
C ASN A 23 -17.15 -22.06 -20.02
N LYS A 24 -16.73 -22.01 -18.75
CA LYS A 24 -17.09 -23.04 -17.76
C LYS A 24 -18.15 -22.47 -16.83
N ASN A 25 -19.39 -22.93 -17.02
CA ASN A 25 -20.44 -22.86 -16.01
C ASN A 25 -20.00 -23.74 -14.83
N ILE A 26 -19.68 -23.11 -13.71
CA ILE A 26 -19.50 -23.77 -12.42
C ILE A 26 -20.71 -23.36 -11.59
N GLU A 27 -21.62 -24.31 -11.39
CA GLU A 27 -22.69 -24.22 -10.40
C GLU A 27 -22.04 -24.43 -9.03
N GLU A 28 -21.91 -23.37 -8.24
CA GLU A 28 -21.46 -23.45 -6.85
C GLU A 28 -22.65 -23.70 -5.92
N GLU A 29 -22.79 -24.94 -5.48
CA GLU A 29 -23.59 -25.30 -4.31
C GLU A 29 -22.89 -24.79 -3.03
N SER A 30 -23.43 -23.72 -2.46
CA SER A 30 -22.99 -23.17 -1.18
C SER A 30 -23.49 -24.04 -0.01
N SER A 31 -22.62 -24.93 0.50
CA SER A 31 -22.78 -25.50 1.84
C SER A 31 -21.67 -24.96 2.75
N SER A 32 -22.04 -24.02 3.62
CA SER A 32 -21.14 -23.34 4.56
C SER A 32 -20.73 -24.26 5.71
N SER A 33 -19.78 -25.16 5.45
CA SER A 33 -19.04 -25.83 6.51
C SER A 33 -17.81 -24.99 6.82
N SER A 34 -17.86 -24.25 7.94
CA SER A 34 -16.71 -23.48 8.44
C SER A 34 -15.64 -24.45 8.96
N SER A 35 -14.82 -24.98 8.05
CA SER A 35 -13.60 -25.68 8.40
C SER A 35 -12.60 -24.63 8.90
N SER A 36 -12.36 -24.63 10.21
CA SER A 36 -11.26 -23.85 10.78
C SER A 36 -9.97 -24.43 10.24
N PHE A 37 -9.31 -23.68 9.36
CA PHE A 37 -8.01 -24.05 8.81
C PHE A 37 -6.97 -23.98 9.93
N LEU A 38 -6.64 -25.13 10.52
CA LEU A 38 -5.61 -25.23 11.54
C LEU A 38 -4.24 -25.16 10.86
N VAL A 39 -3.59 -24.00 10.93
CA VAL A 39 -2.20 -23.83 10.52
C VAL A 39 -1.32 -24.57 11.53
N SER A 40 -0.46 -25.48 11.06
CA SER A 40 0.52 -26.18 11.91
C SER A 40 1.87 -25.46 11.94
N ASP A 41 2.67 -25.69 12.98
CA ASP A 41 4.01 -25.09 13.12
C ASP A 41 4.93 -25.40 11.92
N ASN A 42 4.79 -26.61 11.35
CA ASN A 42 5.57 -27.02 10.18
C ASN A 42 5.29 -26.14 8.95
N ILE A 43 4.02 -25.76 8.76
CA ILE A 43 3.61 -24.89 7.65
C ILE A 43 4.16 -23.47 7.88
N LEU A 44 4.07 -22.94 9.10
CA LEU A 44 4.61 -21.61 9.43
C LEU A 44 6.12 -21.53 9.20
N ASN A 45 6.87 -22.55 9.62
CA ASN A 45 8.31 -22.61 9.39
C ASN A 45 8.65 -22.66 7.90
N THR A 46 7.90 -23.44 7.12
CA THR A 46 8.09 -23.52 5.66
C THR A 46 7.82 -22.17 4.99
N ILE A 47 6.72 -21.50 5.35
CA ILE A 47 6.38 -20.17 4.84
C ILE A 47 7.47 -19.16 5.21
N LYS A 48 7.95 -19.20 6.45
CA LYS A 48 9.02 -18.33 6.93
C LYS A 48 10.30 -18.54 6.13
N GLU A 49 10.70 -19.78 5.89
CA GLU A 49 11.91 -20.10 5.13
C GLU A 49 11.83 -19.56 3.69
N ILE A 50 10.73 -19.84 2.99
CA ILE A 50 10.50 -19.35 1.61
C ILE A 50 10.50 -17.82 1.58
N THR A 51 9.80 -17.19 2.52
CA THR A 51 9.69 -15.72 2.55
C THR A 51 11.03 -15.08 2.89
N THR A 52 11.84 -15.70 3.75
CA THR A 52 13.20 -15.23 4.08
C THR A 52 14.13 -15.30 2.87
N GLN A 53 14.02 -16.34 2.04
CA GLN A 53 14.78 -16.46 0.81
C GLN A 53 14.41 -15.37 -0.22
N LEU A 54 13.12 -15.02 -0.30
CA LEU A 54 12.64 -13.98 -1.22
C LEU A 54 12.97 -12.57 -0.71
N ASN A 55 12.77 -12.33 0.58
CA ASN A 55 13.05 -11.05 1.23
C ASN A 55 13.40 -11.26 2.71
N PRO A 56 14.68 -11.08 3.09
CA PRO A 56 15.13 -11.31 4.46
C PRO A 56 14.40 -10.46 5.50
N ARG A 57 14.00 -9.24 5.12
CA ARG A 57 13.32 -8.28 6.00
C ARG A 57 11.88 -8.68 6.27
N VAL A 58 11.21 -9.33 5.32
CA VAL A 58 9.83 -9.83 5.51
C VAL A 58 9.86 -11.15 6.28
N GLY A 59 10.82 -12.02 5.97
CA GLY A 59 10.99 -13.30 6.68
C GLY A 59 11.25 -13.16 8.18
N SER A 60 11.94 -12.09 8.61
CA SER A 60 12.19 -11.81 10.03
C SER A 60 10.93 -11.37 10.80
N LEU A 61 9.89 -10.90 10.12
CA LEU A 61 8.64 -10.44 10.72
C LEU A 61 7.61 -11.58 10.91
N LEU A 62 7.84 -12.74 10.30
CA LEU A 62 6.91 -13.86 10.39
C LEU A 62 7.11 -14.66 11.70
N PRO A 63 6.02 -15.04 12.38
CA PRO A 63 6.10 -15.83 13.61
C PRO A 63 6.57 -17.26 13.33
N ASN A 64 7.31 -17.82 14.30
CA ASN A 64 7.93 -19.15 14.17
C ASN A 64 7.06 -20.26 14.76
N THR A 65 6.03 -19.89 15.52
CA THR A 65 5.14 -20.82 16.20
C THR A 65 3.70 -20.35 16.05
N THR A 66 2.80 -21.33 16.02
CA THR A 66 1.34 -21.13 16.03
C THR A 66 0.89 -20.32 17.24
N GLU A 67 1.48 -20.54 18.41
CA GLU A 67 1.21 -19.75 19.62
C GLU A 67 1.58 -18.27 19.45
N THR A 68 2.73 -17.98 18.83
CA THR A 68 3.12 -16.60 18.56
C THR A 68 2.15 -15.97 17.56
N TYR A 69 1.81 -16.71 16.51
CA TYR A 69 0.84 -16.28 15.50
C TYR A 69 -0.54 -15.98 16.09
N THR A 70 -1.09 -16.87 16.92
CA THR A 70 -2.38 -16.66 17.59
C THR A 70 -2.31 -15.51 18.59
N SER A 71 -1.21 -15.35 19.33
CA SER A 71 -1.05 -14.21 20.25
C SER A 71 -1.03 -12.86 19.53
N ILE A 72 -0.51 -12.80 18.29
CA ILE A 72 -0.52 -11.60 17.46
C ILE A 72 -1.94 -11.30 17.00
N LEU A 73 -2.69 -12.32 16.55
CA LEU A 73 -4.10 -12.17 16.17
C LEU A 73 -4.99 -11.75 17.35
N ASP A 74 -4.74 -12.30 18.54
CA ASP A 74 -5.48 -11.92 19.74
C ASP A 74 -5.14 -10.51 20.22
N LYS A 75 -3.89 -10.06 20.02
CA LYS A 75 -3.47 -8.68 20.32
C LYS A 75 -4.02 -7.68 19.32
N SER A 76 -4.13 -8.03 18.04
CA SER A 76 -4.72 -7.14 17.02
C SER A 76 -6.23 -6.99 17.19
N GLY A 77 -6.92 -8.01 17.71
CA GLY A 77 -8.37 -7.98 17.96
C GLY A 77 -8.82 -7.22 19.22
N LYS A 78 -7.91 -6.82 20.12
CA LYS A 78 -8.25 -6.23 21.43
C LYS A 78 -7.70 -4.80 21.63
N LYS A 79 -7.95 -3.88 20.69
CA LYS A 79 -7.96 -2.44 21.06
C LYS A 79 -9.25 -2.16 21.85
N LYS A 80 -9.12 -2.01 23.17
CA LYS A 80 -10.18 -1.59 24.10
C LYS A 80 -10.60 -0.16 23.72
N LEU A 81 -11.64 -0.05 22.89
CA LEU A 81 -12.30 1.20 22.56
C LEU A 81 -12.84 1.79 23.88
N THR A 82 -12.22 2.86 24.37
CA THR A 82 -12.65 3.55 25.58
C THR A 82 -14.05 4.11 25.35
N SER A 83 -14.98 3.64 26.18
CA SER A 83 -16.40 3.91 26.09
C SER A 83 -16.72 5.31 26.62
N ALA A 84 -16.53 6.33 25.80
CA ALA A 84 -17.21 7.61 25.98
C ALA A 84 -17.45 8.23 24.60
N SER A 85 -18.67 8.05 24.08
CA SER A 85 -19.24 8.67 22.86
C SER A 85 -19.20 7.94 21.50
N ALA A 86 -18.93 6.63 21.43
CA ALA A 86 -19.13 5.88 20.18
C ALA A 86 -20.54 5.27 20.08
N PRO A 87 -21.29 5.47 18.97
CA PRO A 87 -22.61 4.87 18.76
C PRO A 87 -22.52 3.35 18.63
N ALA A 88 -23.66 2.71 18.92
CA ALA A 88 -23.83 1.27 19.10
C ALA A 88 -23.09 0.37 18.09
N SER A 89 -22.44 -0.66 18.65
CA SER A 89 -21.97 -1.88 18.01
C SER A 89 -20.66 -1.78 17.22
N ALA A 90 -19.55 -2.07 17.90
CA ALA A 90 -18.24 -2.35 17.29
C ALA A 90 -18.30 -3.43 16.18
N SER A 91 -19.31 -4.29 16.19
CA SER A 91 -19.56 -5.29 15.13
C SER A 91 -19.95 -4.66 13.79
N ASN A 92 -20.61 -3.48 13.79
CA ASN A 92 -20.97 -2.77 12.56
C ASN A 92 -19.78 -1.97 11.99
N ARG A 93 -18.86 -1.48 12.84
CA ARG A 93 -17.64 -0.80 12.38
C ARG A 93 -16.68 -1.77 11.69
N LEU A 94 -16.45 -2.95 12.25
CA LEU A 94 -15.59 -3.95 11.63
C LEU A 94 -16.11 -4.39 10.26
N LYS A 95 -17.43 -4.61 10.13
CA LYS A 95 -18.06 -4.92 8.83
C LYS A 95 -17.91 -3.81 7.79
N PHE A 96 -17.89 -2.55 8.23
CA PHE A 96 -17.72 -1.41 7.32
C PHE A 96 -16.28 -1.32 6.81
N PHE A 97 -15.29 -1.54 7.68
CA PHE A 97 -13.88 -1.58 7.27
C PHE A 97 -13.58 -2.81 6.40
N ASP A 98 -14.08 -3.99 6.75
CA ASP A 98 -13.95 -5.20 5.92
C ASP A 98 -14.58 -4.98 4.54
N ALA A 99 -15.76 -4.37 4.48
CA ALA A 99 -16.41 -4.05 3.21
C ALA A 99 -15.61 -3.03 2.37
N ILE A 100 -15.01 -2.01 2.99
CA ILE A 100 -14.19 -1.00 2.28
C ILE A 100 -12.88 -1.61 1.78
N ILE A 101 -12.23 -2.45 2.59
CA ILE A 101 -10.99 -3.12 2.24
C ILE A 101 -11.23 -4.11 1.11
N ASP A 102 -12.29 -4.94 1.19
CA ASP A 102 -12.68 -5.84 0.11
C ASP A 102 -13.02 -5.06 -1.17
N GLN A 103 -13.78 -3.97 -1.09
CA GLN A 103 -14.09 -3.18 -2.28
C GLN A 103 -12.86 -2.55 -2.91
N SER A 104 -11.95 -2.02 -2.10
CA SER A 104 -10.75 -1.33 -2.59
C SER A 104 -9.72 -2.31 -3.19
N LEU A 105 -9.51 -3.46 -2.55
CA LEU A 105 -8.63 -4.52 -3.06
C LEU A 105 -9.22 -5.19 -4.31
N LEU A 106 -10.53 -5.42 -4.35
CA LEU A 106 -11.19 -5.98 -5.53
C LEU A 106 -11.21 -5.00 -6.71
N HIS A 107 -11.32 -3.69 -6.48
CA HIS A 107 -11.30 -2.71 -7.58
C HIS A 107 -9.90 -2.51 -8.16
N GLN A 108 -8.84 -2.59 -7.35
CA GLN A 108 -7.47 -2.41 -7.84
C GLN A 108 -6.90 -3.63 -8.58
N THR A 109 -7.43 -4.82 -8.32
CA THR A 109 -6.94 -6.09 -8.91
C THR A 109 -7.86 -6.66 -9.99
N ARG A 110 -8.98 -6.00 -10.30
CA ARG A 110 -9.81 -6.36 -11.45
C ARG A 110 -9.03 -6.09 -12.73
N ILE A 111 -8.53 -7.18 -13.31
CA ILE A 111 -8.03 -7.17 -14.69
C ILE A 111 -9.22 -6.82 -15.57
N HIS A 112 -9.27 -5.59 -16.06
CA HIS A 112 -10.27 -5.13 -17.02
C HIS A 112 -9.94 -5.65 -18.42
N ASP A 113 -10.96 -5.99 -19.20
CA ASP A 113 -10.76 -6.31 -20.61
C ASP A 113 -10.34 -5.07 -21.42
N ALA A 114 -9.82 -5.30 -22.61
CA ALA A 114 -9.31 -4.23 -23.46
C ALA A 114 -10.39 -3.21 -23.85
N GLU A 115 -11.64 -3.66 -24.01
CA GLU A 115 -12.75 -2.78 -24.43
C GLU A 115 -13.14 -1.82 -23.30
N TRP A 116 -13.19 -2.29 -22.06
CA TRP A 116 -13.41 -1.45 -20.88
C TRP A 116 -12.29 -0.43 -20.70
N ILE A 117 -11.02 -0.84 -20.86
CA ILE A 117 -9.85 0.05 -20.76
C ILE A 117 -9.90 1.13 -21.85
N LEU A 118 -10.32 0.80 -23.07
CA LEU A 118 -10.46 1.80 -24.14
C LEU A 118 -11.58 2.81 -23.86
N GLN A 119 -12.65 2.40 -23.19
CA GLN A 119 -13.78 3.27 -22.88
C GLN A 119 -13.60 4.08 -21.60
N ASN A 120 -12.92 3.54 -20.59
CA ASN A 120 -12.86 4.10 -19.23
C ASN A 120 -11.42 4.36 -18.72
N GLY A 121 -10.42 3.79 -19.39
CA GLY A 121 -9.03 3.93 -18.99
C GLY A 121 -8.51 5.35 -19.20
N ILE A 122 -7.73 5.84 -18.24
CA ILE A 122 -7.00 7.09 -18.35
C ILE A 122 -5.54 6.76 -18.65
N CYS A 123 -5.06 7.17 -19.82
CA CYS A 123 -3.69 6.91 -20.22
C CYS A 123 -2.74 7.89 -19.53
N ILE A 124 -1.82 7.40 -18.69
CA ILE A 124 -0.77 8.20 -18.03
C ILE A 124 0.40 8.43 -19.01
N HIS A 125 0.13 8.58 -20.29
CA HIS A 125 1.14 8.70 -21.34
C HIS A 125 1.88 10.04 -21.30
N ARG A 126 1.22 11.07 -20.75
CA ARG A 126 1.79 12.42 -20.67
C ARG A 126 2.92 12.55 -19.66
N LEU A 127 3.24 11.49 -18.92
CA LEU A 127 4.35 11.47 -17.97
C LEU A 127 5.42 10.48 -18.42
N ARG A 128 6.69 10.87 -18.23
CA ARG A 128 7.85 9.98 -18.30
C ARG A 128 8.59 9.98 -16.96
N SER A 129 9.20 8.86 -16.62
CA SER A 129 10.11 8.79 -15.48
C SER A 129 11.49 9.29 -15.89
N ASP A 130 12.09 10.19 -15.10
CA ASP A 130 13.46 10.66 -15.30
C ASP A 130 14.15 11.07 -13.98
N ILE A 131 15.43 11.40 -14.03
CA ILE A 131 16.19 11.98 -12.92
C ILE A 131 16.02 13.50 -12.93
N SER A 132 15.69 14.07 -11.77
CA SER A 132 15.59 15.50 -11.58
C SER A 132 16.96 16.18 -11.68
N THR A 133 16.98 17.32 -12.35
CA THR A 133 18.15 18.21 -12.38
C THR A 133 18.30 19.01 -11.08
N ILE A 134 17.29 19.00 -10.22
CA ILE A 134 17.34 19.65 -8.90
C ILE A 134 18.16 18.76 -7.95
N PRO A 135 19.25 19.28 -7.37
CA PRO A 135 20.08 18.53 -6.43
C PRO A 135 19.24 17.97 -5.27
N GLY A 136 19.42 16.68 -4.96
CA GLY A 136 18.71 15.99 -3.87
C GLY A 136 17.30 15.51 -4.21
N ALA A 137 16.67 15.94 -5.31
CA ALA A 137 15.30 15.56 -5.65
C ALA A 137 15.15 14.13 -6.21
N GLY A 138 16.24 13.49 -6.64
CA GLY A 138 16.21 12.09 -7.09
C GLY A 138 15.47 11.87 -8.41
N ARG A 139 14.63 10.82 -8.49
CA ARG A 139 13.82 10.48 -9.68
C ARG A 139 12.40 10.99 -9.52
N GLY A 140 11.78 11.42 -10.62
CA GLY A 140 10.41 11.95 -10.63
C GLY A 140 9.66 11.67 -11.93
N ALA A 141 8.42 12.15 -11.99
CA ALA A 141 7.59 12.13 -13.19
C ALA A 141 7.64 13.50 -13.89
N PHE A 142 7.95 13.50 -15.18
CA PHE A 142 8.11 14.70 -16.01
C PHE A 142 7.08 14.67 -17.13
N ALA A 143 6.52 15.83 -17.45
CA ALA A 143 5.56 15.92 -18.54
C ALA A 143 6.27 15.73 -19.91
N ASN A 144 5.70 14.89 -20.77
CA ASN A 144 6.10 14.75 -22.18
C ASN A 144 5.46 15.85 -23.05
N GLU A 145 4.34 16.38 -22.60
CA GLU A 145 3.51 17.34 -23.31
C GLU A 145 3.05 18.45 -22.35
N PHE A 146 2.49 19.53 -22.90
CA PHE A 146 1.91 20.58 -22.09
C PHE A 146 0.68 20.07 -21.32
N ILE A 147 0.62 20.37 -20.02
CA ILE A 147 -0.52 20.06 -19.15
C ILE A 147 -1.14 21.39 -18.72
N ALA A 148 -2.42 21.59 -19.03
CA ALA A 148 -3.09 22.84 -18.70
C ALA A 148 -3.36 22.96 -17.19
N LYS A 149 -3.46 24.19 -16.70
CA LYS A 149 -3.86 24.44 -15.30
C LYS A 149 -5.27 23.88 -15.06
N GLY A 150 -5.42 23.06 -14.03
CA GLY A 150 -6.69 22.41 -13.66
C GLY A 150 -6.93 21.06 -14.35
N GLU A 151 -6.01 20.61 -15.20
CA GLU A 151 -6.07 19.30 -15.81
C GLU A 151 -5.59 18.19 -14.87
N VAL A 152 -6.19 17.00 -14.99
CA VAL A 152 -5.84 15.83 -14.18
C VAL A 152 -4.58 15.17 -14.75
N ILE A 153 -3.54 15.06 -13.92
CA ILE A 153 -2.22 14.52 -14.32
C ILE A 153 -2.18 12.98 -14.23
N ALA A 154 -2.66 12.43 -13.12
CA ALA A 154 -2.77 10.99 -12.93
C ALA A 154 -3.87 10.70 -11.90
N PRO A 155 -4.73 9.69 -12.11
CA PRO A 155 -5.58 9.18 -11.05
C PRO A 155 -4.70 8.45 -10.03
N ALA A 156 -4.62 8.96 -8.80
CA ALA A 156 -4.02 8.25 -7.70
C ALA A 156 -5.08 7.40 -7.01
N PRO A 157 -4.80 6.13 -6.66
CA PRO A 157 -5.70 5.37 -5.82
C PRO A 157 -5.90 6.10 -4.49
N LEU A 158 -7.12 6.05 -3.96
CA LEU A 158 -7.39 6.54 -2.61
C LEU A 158 -6.62 5.66 -1.63
N LEU A 159 -5.55 6.20 -1.05
CA LEU A 159 -4.80 5.56 0.01
C LEU A 159 -5.57 5.78 1.32
N LEU A 160 -6.19 4.73 1.84
CA LEU A 160 -6.79 4.77 3.17
C LEU A 160 -5.69 4.71 4.22
N ILE A 161 -5.43 5.86 4.85
CA ILE A 161 -4.54 5.95 6.01
C ILE A 161 -5.43 5.91 7.25
N ALA A 162 -5.37 4.78 7.96
CA ALA A 162 -6.25 4.52 9.10
C ALA A 162 -5.86 5.32 10.36
N ASP A 163 -4.62 5.81 10.41
CA ASP A 163 -4.05 6.53 11.55
C ASP A 163 -3.29 7.75 11.04
N GLU A 164 -3.80 8.95 11.33
CA GLU A 164 -3.23 10.22 10.85
C GLU A 164 -1.82 10.45 11.40
N SER A 165 -1.50 9.92 12.58
CA SER A 165 -0.16 10.08 13.16
C SER A 165 0.95 9.39 12.36
N MET A 166 0.60 8.52 11.40
CA MET A 166 1.56 7.96 10.44
C MET A 166 2.04 8.99 9.41
N LEU A 167 1.33 10.11 9.26
CA LEU A 167 1.68 11.21 8.37
C LEU A 167 2.42 12.35 9.09
N ASP A 168 2.65 12.21 10.41
CA ASP A 168 3.40 13.20 11.17
C ASP A 168 4.82 13.30 10.61
N MET A 169 5.15 14.50 10.13
CA MET A 169 6.46 14.81 9.60
C MET A 169 7.34 15.33 10.73
N TYR A 170 8.48 14.68 10.94
CA TYR A 170 9.45 15.08 11.96
C TYR A 170 10.54 15.89 11.28
N ASP A 171 10.89 17.03 11.87
CA ASP A 171 12.06 17.80 11.43
C ASP A 171 13.30 16.95 11.69
N LEU A 172 14.03 16.66 10.63
CA LEU A 172 15.33 16.00 10.74
C LEU A 172 16.36 17.09 11.03
N ASP A 173 17.02 16.98 12.18
CA ASP A 173 18.18 17.83 12.47
C ASP A 173 19.40 17.35 11.67
N TRP A 174 19.99 18.28 10.92
CA TRP A 174 21.31 18.10 10.36
C TRP A 174 22.35 18.35 11.44
N ASP A 175 23.18 17.37 11.73
CA ASP A 175 24.32 17.55 12.62
C ASP A 175 25.46 18.23 11.85
N GLU A 176 25.69 19.52 12.10
CA GLU A 176 26.77 20.28 11.47
C GLU A 176 28.16 19.79 11.86
N GLU A 177 28.33 19.20 13.06
CA GLU A 177 29.61 18.77 13.58
C GLU A 177 30.04 17.45 12.92
N GLU A 178 29.10 16.55 12.69
CA GLU A 178 29.35 15.28 12.01
C GLU A 178 29.09 15.31 10.49
N GLY A 179 28.43 16.36 9.99
CA GLY A 179 28.08 16.49 8.57
C GLY A 179 27.14 15.39 8.08
N ARG A 180 26.24 14.91 8.94
CA ARG A 180 25.25 13.87 8.63
C ARG A 180 23.89 14.17 9.24
N TRP A 181 22.83 13.58 8.69
CA TRP A 181 21.52 13.57 9.33
C TRP A 181 21.58 12.72 10.61
N LYS A 182 20.95 13.18 11.70
CA LYS A 182 20.78 12.33 12.90
C LYS A 182 19.99 11.07 12.51
N ASP A 183 20.48 9.92 12.94
CA ASP A 183 19.85 8.65 12.58
C ASP A 183 18.49 8.50 13.28
N LEU A 184 17.60 7.71 12.67
CA LEU A 184 16.27 7.41 13.20
C LEU A 184 16.28 6.89 14.65
N GLU A 185 17.33 6.18 15.04
CA GLU A 185 17.48 5.67 16.40
C GLU A 185 17.75 6.80 17.41
N GLU A 186 18.55 7.80 17.04
CA GLU A 186 18.85 8.96 17.88
C GLU A 186 17.60 9.82 18.08
N MET A 187 16.82 10.03 17.01
CA MET A 187 15.53 10.73 17.10
C MET A 187 14.49 9.96 17.91
N GLN A 188 14.42 8.63 17.79
CA GLN A 188 13.50 7.82 18.60
C GLN A 188 13.84 7.94 20.09
N VAL A 189 15.12 7.92 20.44
CA VAL A 189 15.58 8.14 21.82
C VAL A 189 15.17 9.52 22.32
N GLU A 190 15.27 10.55 21.48
CA GLU A 190 14.88 11.92 21.83
C GLU A 190 13.36 12.08 21.99
N MET A 191 12.57 11.49 21.08
CA MET A 191 11.10 11.48 21.20
C MET A 191 10.62 10.79 22.47
N VAL A 192 11.21 9.64 22.83
CA VAL A 192 10.84 8.92 24.05
C VAL A 192 11.18 9.77 25.29
N LYS A 193 12.31 10.48 25.28
CA LYS A 193 12.65 11.43 26.36
C LYS A 193 11.63 12.54 26.47
N MET A 194 11.22 13.15 25.35
CA MET A 194 10.21 14.20 25.35
C MET A 194 8.86 13.71 25.88
N GLN A 195 8.42 12.50 25.49
CA GLN A 195 7.19 11.90 26.00
C GLN A 195 7.24 11.67 27.51
N MET A 196 8.33 11.09 28.02
CA MET A 196 8.52 10.89 29.45
C MET A 196 8.49 12.20 30.24
N GLU A 197 9.04 13.28 29.67
CA GLU A 197 9.04 14.58 30.32
C GLU A 197 7.65 15.24 30.31
N GLN A 198 6.89 15.08 29.23
CA GLN A 198 5.48 15.51 29.17
C GLN A 198 4.60 14.78 30.18
N GLU A 199 4.73 13.46 30.30
CA GLU A 199 4.00 12.66 31.29
C GLU A 199 4.35 13.09 32.72
N LYS A 200 5.63 13.35 32.99
CA LYS A 200 6.08 13.85 34.30
C LYS A 200 5.44 15.20 34.64
N GLN A 201 5.35 16.12 33.67
CA GLN A 201 4.69 17.41 33.86
C GLN A 201 3.17 17.28 34.07
N ASN A 202 2.53 16.31 33.41
CA ASN A 202 1.10 16.07 33.60
C ASN A 202 0.82 15.49 35.00
N ASN A 203 1.61 14.52 35.47
CA ASN A 203 1.45 13.95 36.82
C ASN A 203 1.68 14.99 37.93
N MET A 204 2.59 15.95 37.76
CA MET A 204 2.79 17.02 38.76
C MET A 204 1.62 18.00 38.86
N LYS A 205 0.76 18.11 37.84
CA LYS A 205 -0.42 19.00 37.89
C LYS A 205 -1.59 18.36 38.64
N ASP A 206 -1.66 17.03 38.68
CA ASP A 206 -2.74 16.30 39.34
C ASP A 206 -2.56 16.20 40.87
N GLU A 207 -1.33 16.36 41.39
CA GLU A 207 -1.06 16.34 42.83
C GLU A 207 -1.24 17.72 43.52
N GLY A 208 -1.57 18.76 42.76
CA GLY A 208 -1.65 20.15 43.25
C GLY A 208 -3.06 20.69 43.51
N ASN A 209 -4.11 19.86 43.47
CA ASN A 209 -5.52 20.28 43.59
C ASN A 209 -6.26 19.53 44.71
#